data_AF-A0A5K0VT67-F1
#
_entry.id   AF-A0A5K0VT67-F1
#
_cell.length_a   1.000
_cell.length_b   1.000
_cell.length_c   1.000
_cell.angle_alpha   90.00
_cell.angle_beta   90.00
_cell.angle_gamma   90.00
#
_symmetry.space_group_name_H-M   'P 1'
#
loop_
_entity.id
_entity.type
_entity.pdbx_description
1 polymer ?
#
loop_
_entity_poly.entity_id
_entity_poly.type
_entity_poly.pdbx_seq_one_letter_code
_entity_poly.pdbx_strand_id
1 'polypeptide(L)'
;VRWVRMLYSNFYEFTKDQEYLISLNGKEGFNYLEGFVKMADENGGGDGIGSRNWKLPPFAFPEKAGAKSTTLYCLEVCKYCDSSSQDHVDE
;
A
#
# COMPACT_ATOMS: atom_id res chain seq x y z
N VAL A 1 9.29 -13.78 -5.53
CA VAL A 1 9.04 -12.57 -4.71
C VAL A 1 7.57 -12.24 -4.74
N ARG A 2 6.98 -11.79 -3.64
CA ARG A 2 5.57 -11.38 -3.58
C ARG A 2 5.46 -9.94 -3.12
N TRP A 3 4.66 -9.18 -3.85
CA TRP A 3 4.49 -7.74 -3.68
C TRP A 3 3.05 -7.48 -3.26
N VAL A 4 2.86 -6.70 -2.21
CA VAL A 4 1.55 -6.31 -1.70
C VAL A 4 1.50 -4.81 -1.55
N ARG A 5 0.36 -4.22 -1.93
CA ARG A 5 0.07 -2.80 -1.74
C ARG A 5 -1.23 -2.65 -0.96
N MET A 6 -1.21 -1.79 0.04
CA MET A 6 -2.35 -1.51 0.92
C MET A 6 -2.67 -0.02 0.86
N LEU A 7 -3.94 0.31 0.96
CA LEU A 7 -4.44 1.68 0.87
C LEU A 7 -5.03 2.13 2.20
N TYR A 8 -4.63 3.31 2.61
CA TYR A 8 -5.11 3.96 3.81
C TYR A 8 -5.68 5.32 3.44
N SER A 9 -6.80 5.68 4.09
CA SER A 9 -7.36 7.03 4.09
C SER A 9 -6.94 7.84 5.32
N ASN A 10 -6.39 7.17 6.35
CA ASN A 10 -5.95 7.77 7.60
C ASN A 10 -4.43 7.69 7.73
N PHE A 11 -3.77 8.84 7.84
CA PHE A 11 -2.31 8.90 7.98
C PHE A 11 -1.80 8.21 9.24
N TYR A 12 -2.53 8.33 10.35
CA TYR A 12 -2.11 7.74 11.62
C TYR A 12 -2.09 6.20 11.56
N GLU A 13 -3.10 5.60 10.92
CA GLU A 13 -3.13 4.15 10.71
C GLU A 13 -2.02 3.71 9.76
N PHE A 14 -1.80 4.46 8.67
CA PHE A 14 -0.71 4.20 7.73
C PHE A 14 0.67 4.21 8.42
N THR A 15 1.00 5.25 9.19
CA THR A 15 2.32 5.34 9.85
C THR A 15 2.46 4.31 10.97
N LYS A 16 1.39 4.07 11.74
CA LYS A 16 1.40 3.09 12.81
C LYS A 16 1.70 1.69 12.28
N ASP A 17 1.04 1.28 11.21
CA ASP A 17 1.28 -0.02 10.58
C ASP A 17 2.66 -0.06 9.92
N GLN A 18 3.08 1.01 9.25
CA GLN A 18 4.42 1.10 8.66
C GLN A 18 5.53 0.89 9.70
N GLU A 19 5.47 1.61 10.82
CA GLU A 19 6.43 1.49 11.92
C GLU A 19 6.38 0.11 12.58
N TYR A 20 5.17 -0.44 12.76
CA TYR A 20 5.00 -1.79 13.31
C TYR A 20 5.65 -2.84 12.41
N LEU A 21 5.41 -2.81 11.10
CA LEU A 21 5.98 -3.76 10.16
C LEU A 21 7.51 -3.64 10.05
N ILE A 22 8.07 -2.44 10.18
CA ILE A 22 9.53 -2.24 10.28
C ILE A 22 10.08 -2.87 11.57
N SER A 23 9.31 -2.82 12.67
CA SER A 23 9.73 -3.38 13.96
C SER A 23 9.82 -4.92 13.96
N LEU A 24 9.05 -5.58 13.10
CA LEU A 24 9.11 -7.03 12.83
C LEU A 24 10.40 -7.33 12.04
N ASN A 25 11.55 -7.33 12.70
CA ASN A 25 12.82 -7.66 12.07
C ASN A 25 13.05 -9.18 11.98
N GLY A 26 13.98 -9.62 11.13
CA GLY A 26 14.35 -11.04 11.01
C GLY A 26 13.38 -11.85 10.13
N LYS A 27 13.05 -13.09 10.56
CA LYS A 27 12.27 -14.04 9.74
C LYS A 27 10.80 -13.63 9.54
N GLU A 28 10.25 -12.90 10.49
CA GLU A 28 8.84 -12.47 10.49
C GLU A 28 8.62 -11.20 9.66
N GLY A 29 9.69 -10.44 9.39
CA GLY A 29 9.65 -9.19 8.64
C GLY A 29 9.44 -9.32 7.13
N PHE A 30 9.17 -8.16 6.53
CA PHE A 30 9.25 -7.96 5.08
C PHE A 30 10.69 -7.63 4.67
N ASN A 31 11.07 -8.03 3.45
CA ASN A 31 12.40 -7.75 2.90
C ASN A 31 12.51 -6.33 2.34
N TYR A 32 11.36 -5.72 2.03
CA TYR A 32 11.25 -4.36 1.55
C TYR A 32 9.94 -3.76 2.02
N LEU A 33 9.99 -2.50 2.43
CA LEU A 33 8.84 -1.73 2.86
C LEU A 33 9.08 -0.25 2.53
N GLU A 34 8.14 0.33 1.79
CA GLU A 34 8.09 1.74 1.43
C GLU A 34 6.65 2.26 1.54
N GLY A 35 6.48 3.57 1.38
CA GLY A 35 5.15 4.14 1.22
C GLY A 35 5.17 5.49 0.53
N PHE A 36 4.07 5.81 -0.13
CA PHE A 36 3.90 7.07 -0.86
C PHE A 36 2.50 7.65 -0.69
N VAL A 37 2.41 8.97 -0.78
CA VAL A 37 1.16 9.72 -0.74
C VAL A 37 0.61 9.84 -2.16
N LYS A 38 -0.68 9.58 -2.32
CA LYS A 38 -1.39 9.75 -3.58
C LYS A 38 -2.58 10.69 -3.38
N MET A 39 -2.62 11.77 -4.13
CA MET A 39 -3.82 12.61 -4.22
C MET A 39 -4.76 11.95 -5.21
N ALA A 40 -5.98 11.62 -4.79
CA ALA A 40 -7.04 11.13 -5.65
C ALA A 40 -7.92 12.30 -6.10
N ASP A 41 -8.08 12.49 -7.40
CA ASP A 41 -9.10 13.38 -7.95
C ASP A 41 -10.43 12.64 -8.13
N GLU A 42 -11.49 13.39 -8.42
CA GLU A 42 -12.85 12.87 -8.66
C GLU A 42 -12.95 11.89 -9.85
N ASN A 43 -11.95 11.84 -10.73
CA ASN A 43 -11.90 10.96 -11.90
C ASN A 43 -11.01 9.73 -11.68
N GLY A 44 -10.50 9.52 -10.45
CA GLY A 44 -9.53 8.47 -10.13
C GLY A 44 -8.15 8.66 -10.76
N GLY A 45 -7.92 9.80 -11.42
CA GLY A 45 -6.69 10.30 -12.00
C GLY A 45 -5.82 10.99 -10.97
N GLY A 46 -5.34 10.24 -9.98
CA GLY A 46 -4.41 10.78 -8.99
C GLY A 46 -3.02 11.09 -9.55
N ASP A 47 -2.39 12.13 -8.99
CA ASP A 47 -1.21 12.82 -9.51
C ASP A 47 -0.05 11.89 -9.94
N GLY A 48 0.55 12.23 -11.07
CA GLY A 48 1.40 11.39 -11.91
C GLY A 48 2.80 11.09 -11.38
N ILE A 49 2.97 10.74 -10.11
CA ILE A 49 4.27 10.28 -9.58
C ILE A 49 4.33 8.75 -9.56
N GLY A 50 4.91 8.20 -10.62
CA GLY A 50 5.66 6.95 -10.58
C GLY A 50 4.93 5.63 -10.85
N SER A 51 3.60 5.59 -10.88
CA SER A 51 2.89 4.31 -10.86
C SER A 51 1.99 4.13 -12.09
N ARG A 52 2.63 4.12 -13.28
CA ARG A 52 1.99 4.10 -14.60
C ARG A 52 1.10 2.89 -14.89
N ASN A 53 1.14 1.85 -14.04
CA ASN A 53 0.44 0.58 -14.25
C ASN A 53 -0.52 0.17 -13.12
N TRP A 54 -0.67 0.96 -12.05
CA TRP A 54 -1.63 0.62 -10.99
C TRP A 54 -2.86 1.52 -11.09
N LYS A 55 -3.95 0.95 -11.58
CA LYS A 55 -5.25 1.62 -11.55
C LYS A 55 -5.92 1.24 -10.24
N LEU A 56 -6.27 2.24 -9.45
CA LEU A 56 -7.11 2.06 -8.30
C LEU A 56 -8.49 1.59 -8.76
N PRO A 57 -9.07 0.55 -8.16
CA PRO A 57 -10.43 0.20 -8.46
C PRO A 57 -11.37 1.33 -7.99
N PRO A 58 -12.52 1.55 -8.63
CA PRO A 58 -13.43 2.66 -8.30
C PRO A 58 -13.87 2.70 -6.84
N PHE A 59 -13.94 1.54 -6.17
CA PHE A 59 -14.32 1.43 -4.75
C PHE A 59 -13.21 1.82 -3.77
N ALA A 60 -11.96 2.00 -4.23
CA ALA A 60 -10.85 2.41 -3.37
C ALA A 60 -10.97 3.88 -2.94
N PHE A 61 -11.87 4.62 -3.56
CA PHE A 61 -12.19 5.99 -3.19
C PHE A 61 -13.40 5.96 -2.24
N PRO A 62 -13.31 6.55 -1.05
CA PRO A 62 -14.47 6.67 -0.18
C PRO A 62 -15.57 7.45 -0.92
N GLU A 63 -16.76 6.85 -1.05
CA GLU A 63 -17.93 7.39 -1.79
C GLU A 63 -18.39 8.79 -1.34
N LYS A 64 -17.84 9.30 -0.23
CA LYS A 64 -18.26 10.52 0.42
C LYS A 64 -17.13 11.52 0.47
N ALA A 65 -17.12 12.44 -0.47
CA ALA A 65 -17.23 13.85 -0.15
C ALA A 65 -17.31 14.63 -1.45
N GLY A 66 -18.11 15.69 -1.49
CA GLY A 66 -17.93 16.79 -2.45
C GLY A 66 -16.61 17.56 -2.24
N ALA A 67 -15.55 16.86 -1.84
CA ALA A 67 -14.19 17.34 -1.70
C ALA A 67 -13.46 17.04 -3.01
N LYS A 68 -12.96 18.11 -3.65
CA LYS A 68 -12.32 18.09 -4.97
C LYS A 68 -11.03 17.26 -5.05
N SER A 69 -10.55 16.73 -3.92
CA SER A 69 -9.39 15.83 -3.85
C SER A 69 -9.37 15.10 -2.51
N THR A 70 -9.08 13.79 -2.51
CA THR A 70 -8.86 12.99 -1.28
C THR A 70 -7.40 12.53 -1.23
N THR A 71 -6.72 12.75 -0.11
CA THR A 71 -5.37 12.20 0.12
C THR A 71 -5.48 10.73 0.53
N LEU A 72 -4.76 9.86 -0.17
CA LEU A 72 -4.59 8.46 0.15
C LEU A 72 -3.12 8.15 0.42
N TYR A 73 -2.87 7.12 1.22
CA TYR A 73 -1.54 6.64 1.55
C TYR A 73 -1.42 5.19 1.08
N CYS A 74 -0.36 4.89 0.33
CA CYS A 74 -0.08 3.55 -0.13
C CYS A 74 1.12 2.99 0.63
N LEU A 75 0.93 1.85 1.27
CA LEU A 75 2.00 1.05 1.87
C LEU A 75 2.38 -0.05 0.88
N GLU A 76 3.65 -0.14 0.50
CA GLU A 76 4.17 -1.15 -0.41
C GLU A 76 5.17 -2.04 0.31
N VAL A 77 4.93 -3.36 0.29
CA VAL A 77 5.79 -4.34 0.95
C VAL A 77 6.12 -5.49 0.00
N CYS A 78 7.30 -6.09 0.19
CA CYS A 78 7.71 -7.28 -0.53
C CYS A 78 8.35 -8.32 0.40
N LYS A 79 7.98 -9.59 0.18
CA LYS A 79 8.62 -10.75 0.81
C LYS A 79 9.25 -11.66 -0.25
N TYR A 80 10.47 -12.07 -0.01
CA TYR A 80 11.17 -13.03 -0.83
C TYR A 80 10.68 -14.42 -0.46
N CYS A 81 10.29 -15.19 -1.48
CA CYS A 81 9.88 -16.57 -1.32
C CYS A 81 10.93 -17.41 -2.00
N ASP A 82 11.63 -18.23 -1.24
CA ASP A 82 12.42 -19.32 -1.79
C ASP A 82 11.48 -20.44 -2.23
N SER A 83 11.94 -21.30 -3.14
CA SER A 83 11.16 -22.45 -3.65
C SER A 83 10.70 -23.41 -2.55
N SER A 84 11.38 -23.44 -1.41
CA SER A 84 11.01 -24.21 -0.21
C SER A 84 9.99 -23.53 0.69
N SER A 85 9.77 -22.23 0.52
CA SER A 85 8.84 -21.42 1.33
C SER A 85 7.55 -21.12 0.57
N GLN A 86 7.41 -21.62 -0.66
CA GLN A 86 6.35 -21.26 -1.58
C GLN A 86 4.96 -21.70 -1.09
N ASP A 87 4.90 -22.77 -0.29
CA ASP A 87 3.67 -23.36 0.25
C ASP A 87 3.18 -22.72 1.57
N HIS A 88 4.01 -21.93 2.27
CA HIS A 88 3.66 -21.33 3.58
C HIS A 88 3.46 -19.81 3.54
N VAL A 89 3.46 -19.18 2.36
CA VAL A 89 3.37 -17.72 2.23
C VAL A 89 1.91 -17.23 2.19
N ASP A 90 0.97 -18.11 1.91
CA ASP A 90 -0.48 -17.83 1.86
C ASP A 90 -1.25 -18.31 3.11
N GLU A 91 -0.55 -18.93 4.06
CA GLU A 91 -1.12 -19.43 5.31
C GLU A 91 -1.06 -18.34 6.40
#